data_AF-A0A920M7M6-F1
#
_entry.id   AF-A0A920M7M6-F1
#
_cell.length_a   1.000
_cell.length_b   1.000
_cell.length_c   1.000
_cell.angle_alpha   90.00
_cell.angle_beta   90.00
_cell.angle_gamma   90.00
#
_symmetry.space_group_name_H-M   'P 1'
#
loop_
_entity.id
_entity.type
_entity.pdbx_description
1 polymer ?
#
loop_
_entity_poly.entity_id
_entity_poly.type
_entity_poly.pdbx_seq_one_letter_code
_entity_poly.pdbx_strand_id
1 'polypeptide(L)'
;MDLAKCKAKLDALNLMNWRMTTAVEAGTLQPYHASTAKVYGTESVADVYHLLLGVIGAAGHLRGGTPGAVLRGELEAAGRSAQINTFGGGVNEIQREIIAWMGLGMSRGKR
;
A
#
# COMPACT_ATOMS: atom_id res chain seq x y z
N MET A 1 20.17 -0.15 4.57
CA MET A 1 19.39 -1.26 3.97
C MET A 1 17.95 -0.85 3.59
N ASP A 2 17.48 0.35 3.92
CA ASP A 2 16.06 0.71 3.74
C ASP A 2 15.63 0.80 2.28
N LEU A 3 16.49 1.29 1.39
CA LEU A 3 16.22 1.24 -0.06
C LEU A 3 15.97 -0.18 -0.57
N ALA A 4 16.71 -1.17 -0.06
CA ALA A 4 16.51 -2.57 -0.43
C ALA A 4 15.16 -3.10 0.09
N LYS A 5 14.76 -2.74 1.31
CA LYS A 5 13.43 -3.08 1.85
C LYS A 5 12.32 -2.44 1.04
N CYS A 6 12.46 -1.16 0.68
CA CYS A 6 11.50 -0.45 -0.16
C CYS A 6 11.34 -1.16 -1.52
N LYS A 7 12.47 -1.49 -2.18
CA LYS A 7 12.45 -2.19 -3.46
C LYS A 7 11.76 -3.54 -3.36
N ALA A 8 12.10 -4.36 -2.36
CA ALA A 8 11.47 -5.66 -2.16
C ALA A 8 9.95 -5.56 -1.94
N LYS A 9 9.49 -4.58 -1.13
CA LYS A 9 8.07 -4.34 -0.91
C LYS A 9 7.34 -3.95 -2.20
N LEU A 10 7.91 -3.01 -2.95
CA LEU A 10 7.35 -2.52 -4.22
C LEU A 10 7.34 -3.60 -5.31
N ASP A 11 8.36 -4.46 -5.37
CA ASP A 11 8.41 -5.56 -6.34
C ASP A 11 7.33 -6.60 -6.07
N ALA A 12 7.14 -6.97 -4.81
CA ALA A 12 6.04 -7.83 -4.42
C ALA A 12 4.68 -7.20 -4.73
N LEU A 13 4.50 -5.88 -4.50
CA LEU A 13 3.28 -5.16 -4.84
C LEU A 13 3.03 -5.16 -6.35
N ASN A 14 4.06 -4.87 -7.16
CA ASN A 14 3.96 -4.88 -8.62
C ASN A 14 3.51 -6.26 -9.14
N LEU A 15 4.12 -7.34 -8.62
CA LEU A 15 3.75 -8.69 -8.99
C LEU A 15 2.31 -9.03 -8.58
N MET A 16 1.86 -8.63 -7.39
CA MET A 16 0.47 -8.82 -6.94
C MET A 16 -0.51 -8.04 -7.83
N ASN A 17 -0.19 -6.80 -8.17
CA ASN A 17 -1.01 -5.97 -9.05
C ASN A 17 -1.13 -6.59 -10.44
N TRP A 18 -0.03 -7.06 -11.04
CA TRP A 18 -0.08 -7.72 -12.34
C TRP A 18 -0.93 -8.98 -12.32
N ARG A 19 -0.75 -9.85 -11.32
CA ARG A 19 -1.61 -11.05 -11.16
C ARG A 19 -3.08 -10.68 -11.04
N MET A 20 -3.40 -9.65 -10.26
CA MET A 20 -4.76 -9.15 -10.10
C MET A 20 -5.32 -8.62 -11.43
N THR A 21 -4.59 -7.76 -12.13
CA THR A 21 -5.02 -7.19 -13.41
C THR A 21 -5.24 -8.28 -14.48
N THR A 22 -4.35 -9.26 -14.58
CA THR A 22 -4.53 -10.41 -15.48
C THR A 22 -5.76 -11.24 -15.10
N ALA A 23 -6.03 -11.45 -13.81
CA ALA A 23 -7.22 -12.18 -13.36
C ALA A 23 -8.52 -11.40 -13.65
N VAL A 24 -8.49 -10.06 -13.57
CA VAL A 24 -9.62 -9.20 -13.97
C VAL A 24 -9.91 -9.37 -15.45
N GLU A 25 -8.89 -9.28 -16.30
CA GLU A 25 -9.02 -9.44 -17.75
C GLU A 25 -9.58 -10.82 -18.12
N ALA A 26 -9.11 -11.88 -17.45
CA ALA A 26 -9.60 -13.24 -17.64
C ALA A 26 -10.98 -13.51 -17.02
N GLY A 27 -11.58 -12.56 -16.29
CA GLY A 27 -12.84 -12.77 -15.58
C GLY A 27 -12.76 -13.78 -14.43
N THR A 28 -11.57 -14.05 -13.91
CA THR A 28 -11.29 -15.07 -12.89
C THR A 28 -10.95 -14.49 -11.51
N LEU A 29 -10.93 -13.16 -11.38
CA LEU A 29 -10.59 -12.48 -10.13
C LEU A 29 -11.47 -12.95 -8.97
N GLN A 30 -10.81 -13.49 -7.94
CA GLN A 30 -11.46 -13.80 -6.67
C GLN A 30 -11.41 -12.60 -5.71
N PRO A 31 -12.47 -12.35 -4.92
CA PRO A 31 -12.50 -11.23 -3.98
C PRO A 31 -11.31 -11.18 -3.01
N TYR A 32 -10.89 -12.32 -2.46
CA TYR A 32 -9.76 -12.38 -1.52
C TYR A 32 -8.42 -12.00 -2.16
N HIS A 33 -8.23 -12.22 -3.47
CA HIS A 33 -7.03 -11.77 -4.18
C HIS A 33 -6.99 -10.24 -4.28
N ALA A 34 -8.11 -9.61 -4.62
CA ALA A 34 -8.22 -8.15 -4.64
C ALA A 34 -8.01 -7.54 -3.25
N SER A 35 -8.65 -8.11 -2.23
CA SER A 35 -8.47 -7.69 -0.83
C SER A 35 -7.03 -7.83 -0.36
N THR A 36 -6.35 -8.91 -0.72
CA THR A 36 -4.93 -9.14 -0.39
C THR A 36 -4.04 -8.06 -1.00
N ALA A 37 -4.20 -7.79 -2.31
CA ALA A 37 -3.44 -6.76 -3.01
C ALA A 37 -3.68 -5.37 -2.40
N LYS A 38 -4.93 -5.05 -2.03
CA LYS A 38 -5.29 -3.77 -1.40
C LYS A 38 -4.63 -3.62 -0.02
N VAL A 39 -4.78 -4.59 0.88
CA VAL A 39 -4.20 -4.52 2.24
C VAL A 39 -2.67 -4.40 2.14
N TYR A 40 -2.04 -5.33 1.40
CA TYR A 40 -0.59 -5.34 1.27
C TYR A 40 -0.07 -4.05 0.63
N GLY A 41 -0.71 -3.59 -0.45
CA GLY A 41 -0.26 -2.43 -1.20
C GLY A 41 -0.36 -1.14 -0.40
N THR A 42 -1.48 -0.91 0.27
CA THR A 42 -1.70 0.33 1.02
C THR A 42 -0.78 0.45 2.24
N GLU A 43 -0.56 -0.64 2.97
CA GLU A 43 0.36 -0.66 4.11
C GLU A 43 1.82 -0.62 3.67
N SER A 44 2.19 -1.37 2.63
CA SER A 44 3.56 -1.36 2.12
C SER A 44 3.96 -0.01 1.54
N VAL A 45 3.06 0.70 0.85
CA VAL A 45 3.33 2.04 0.32
C VAL A 45 3.48 3.06 1.47
N ALA A 46 2.66 2.98 2.52
CA ALA A 46 2.83 3.82 3.70
C ALA A 46 4.20 3.59 4.37
N ASP A 47 4.61 2.33 4.56
CA ASP A 47 5.94 1.97 5.08
C ASP A 47 7.07 2.48 4.19
N VAL A 48 6.93 2.33 2.87
CA VAL A 48 7.93 2.78 1.89
C VAL A 48 8.13 4.28 2.01
N TYR A 49 7.06 5.08 2.06
CA TYR A 49 7.21 6.52 2.23
C TYR A 49 7.83 6.89 3.57
N HIS A 50 7.48 6.19 4.66
CA HIS A 50 8.12 6.41 5.95
C HIS A 50 9.64 6.16 5.91
N LEU A 51 10.05 5.04 5.31
CA LEU A 51 11.46 4.70 5.14
C LEU A 51 12.21 5.72 4.26
N LEU A 52 11.61 6.11 3.13
CA LEU A 52 12.22 7.08 2.22
C LEU A 52 12.34 8.47 2.86
N LEU A 53 11.35 8.89 3.66
CA LEU A 53 11.44 10.15 4.43
C LEU A 53 12.61 10.10 5.42
N GLY A 54 12.82 8.96 6.08
CA GLY A 54 13.98 8.73 6.94
C GLY A 54 15.32 8.81 6.20
N VAL A 55 15.39 8.30 4.96
CA VAL A 55 16.59 8.38 4.10
C VAL A 55 16.91 9.83 3.70
N ILE A 56 15.90 10.65 3.42
CA ILE A 56 16.09 12.09 3.11
C ILE A 56 16.44 12.90 4.37
N GLY A 57 16.07 12.41 5.56
CA GLY A 57 16.35 13.07 6.83
C GLY A 57 15.54 14.36 7.00
N ALA A 58 16.15 15.40 7.59
CA ALA A 58 15.45 16.62 7.97
C ALA A 58 14.70 17.31 6.81
N ALA A 59 15.24 17.23 5.58
CA ALA A 59 14.61 17.82 4.40
C ALA A 59 13.29 17.11 3.99
N GLY A 60 13.06 15.88 4.46
CA GLY A 60 11.84 15.11 4.19
C GLY A 60 10.57 15.72 4.80
N HIS A 61 10.71 16.62 5.77
CA HIS A 61 9.59 17.33 6.40
C HIS A 61 9.22 18.65 5.72
N LEU A 62 9.97 19.06 4.68
CA LEU A 62 9.71 20.30 3.96
C LEU A 62 8.61 20.09 2.91
N ARG A 63 7.52 20.85 3.05
CA ARG A 63 6.44 20.87 2.05
C ARG A 63 6.92 21.49 0.74
N GLY A 64 6.30 21.09 -0.37
CA GLY A 64 6.54 21.70 -1.67
C GLY A 64 6.37 23.22 -1.63
N GLY A 65 7.25 23.95 -2.34
CA GLY A 65 7.32 25.41 -2.32
C GLY A 65 8.16 26.00 -1.18
N THR A 66 8.65 25.18 -0.24
CA THR A 66 9.57 25.63 0.82
C THR A 66 11.02 25.63 0.29
N PRO A 67 11.85 26.65 0.60
CA PRO A 67 13.29 26.59 0.33
C PRO A 67 13.92 25.33 0.93
N GLY A 68 14.71 24.61 0.13
CA GLY A 68 15.35 23.36 0.54
C GLY A 68 14.49 22.09 0.39
N ALA A 69 13.25 22.20 -0.10
CA ALA A 69 12.42 21.02 -0.38
C ALA A 69 13.07 20.11 -1.44
N VAL A 70 13.25 18.84 -1.10
CA VAL A 70 13.81 17.81 -1.98
C VAL A 70 12.69 17.16 -2.80
N LEU A 71 12.96 16.80 -4.06
CA LEU A 71 11.97 16.19 -4.98
C LEU A 71 10.67 17.01 -5.07
N ARG A 72 10.77 18.35 -5.08
CA ARG A 72 9.63 19.28 -5.09
C ARG A 72 8.65 19.10 -3.91
N GLY A 73 9.05 18.41 -2.84
CA GLY A 73 8.18 18.07 -1.71
C GLY A 73 7.19 16.94 -2.00
N GLU A 74 7.35 16.21 -3.12
CA GLU A 74 6.43 15.14 -3.53
C GLU A 74 6.43 13.97 -2.54
N LEU A 75 7.59 13.60 -2.00
CA LEU A 75 7.69 12.52 -1.03
C LEU A 75 6.98 12.85 0.29
N GLU A 76 7.13 14.08 0.77
CA GLU A 76 6.41 14.60 1.94
C GLU A 76 4.90 14.51 1.73
N ALA A 77 4.43 15.00 0.57
CA ALA A 77 3.03 15.02 0.22
C ALA A 77 2.44 13.61 0.07
N ALA A 78 3.21 12.70 -0.53
CA ALA A 78 2.83 11.30 -0.69
C ALA A 78 2.77 10.58 0.67
N GLY A 79 3.75 10.80 1.54
CA GLY A 79 3.78 10.21 2.89
C GLY A 79 2.58 10.62 3.75
N ARG A 80 2.16 11.90 3.71
CA ARG A 80 0.94 12.35 4.38
C ARG A 80 -0.32 11.71 3.79
N SER A 81 -0.40 11.64 2.47
CA SER A 81 -1.61 11.18 1.76
C SER A 81 -1.79 9.66 1.83
N ALA A 82 -0.72 8.89 2.01
CA ALA A 82 -0.76 7.43 1.97
C ALA A 82 -1.74 6.79 2.95
N GLN A 83 -1.96 7.43 4.11
CA GLN A 83 -2.89 6.94 5.14
C GLN A 83 -4.34 6.87 4.65
N ILE A 84 -4.73 7.70 3.68
CA ILE A 84 -6.10 7.71 3.16
C ILE A 84 -6.48 6.36 2.56
N ASN A 85 -5.53 5.68 1.93
CA ASN A 85 -5.81 4.44 1.22
C ASN A 85 -5.97 3.24 2.15
N THR A 86 -5.56 3.30 3.42
CA THR A 86 -5.75 2.18 4.37
C THR A 86 -7.22 1.99 4.73
N PHE A 87 -8.01 3.07 4.71
CA PHE A 87 -9.46 3.03 4.92
C PHE A 87 -10.28 3.26 3.63
N GLY A 88 -9.77 4.06 2.70
CA GLY A 88 -10.38 4.29 1.38
C GLY A 88 -10.45 3.02 0.55
N GLY A 89 -11.50 2.88 -0.27
CA GLY A 89 -11.71 1.67 -1.10
C GLY A 89 -12.00 0.41 -0.28
N GLY A 90 -12.54 0.58 0.93
CA GLY A 90 -12.83 -0.50 1.89
C GLY A 90 -11.70 -0.66 2.89
N VAL A 91 -12.02 -0.48 4.17
CA VAL A 91 -11.04 -0.43 5.26
C VAL A 91 -10.32 -1.77 5.45
N ASN A 92 -9.01 -1.72 5.71
CA ASN A 92 -8.12 -2.90 5.69
C ASN A 92 -8.57 -4.01 6.65
N GLU A 93 -9.20 -3.70 7.77
CA GLU A 93 -9.80 -4.67 8.69
C GLU A 93 -10.89 -5.49 8.00
N ILE A 94 -11.77 -4.85 7.24
CA ILE A 94 -12.82 -5.55 6.48
C ILE A 94 -12.23 -6.34 5.32
N GLN A 95 -11.17 -5.83 4.70
CA GLN A 95 -10.45 -6.58 3.67
C GLN A 95 -9.79 -7.84 4.25
N ARG A 96 -9.25 -7.78 5.48
CA ARG A 96 -8.74 -8.96 6.18
C ARG A 96 -9.84 -9.94 6.55
N GLU A 97 -11.02 -9.47 6.96
CA GLU A 97 -12.19 -10.35 7.15
C GLU A 97 -12.55 -11.10 5.86
N ILE A 98 -12.52 -10.41 4.72
CA ILE A 98 -12.74 -11.02 3.41
C ILE A 98 -11.69 -12.09 3.10
N ILE A 99 -10.41 -11.80 3.33
CA ILE A 99 -9.32 -12.76 3.11
C ILE A 99 -9.51 -14.01 3.98
N ALA A 100 -9.82 -13.84 5.26
CA ALA A 100 -10.07 -14.94 6.19
C ALA A 100 -11.28 -15.79 5.75
N TRP A 101 -12.39 -15.15 5.42
CA TRP A 101 -13.62 -15.84 5.05
C TRP A 101 -13.52 -16.54 3.69
N MET A 102 -13.16 -15.81 2.64
CA MET A 102 -13.21 -16.32 1.26
C MET A 102 -11.90 -16.95 0.80
N GLY A 103 -10.75 -16.55 1.36
CA GLY A 103 -9.44 -17.10 1.02
C GLY A 103 -9.03 -18.29 1.88
N LEU A 104 -9.40 -18.29 3.17
CA LEU A 104 -9.01 -19.33 4.13
C LEU A 104 -10.19 -20.21 4.58
N GLY A 105 -11.41 -19.95 4.09
CA GLY A 105 -12.61 -20.73 4.43
C GLY A 105 -13.08 -20.58 5.88
N MET A 106 -12.65 -19.53 6.58
CA MET A 106 -13.05 -19.30 7.97
C MET A 106 -14.52 -18.86 8.06
N SER A 107 -15.19 -19.19 9.16
CA SER A 107 -16.53 -18.67 9.43
C SER A 107 -16.50 -17.15 9.58
N ARG A 108 -17.39 -16.43 8.91
CA ARG A 108 -17.51 -14.99 9.08
C ARG A 108 -18.03 -14.68 10.49
N GLY A 109 -17.31 -13.86 11.24
CA GLY A 109 -17.73 -13.45 12.58
C GLY A 109 -19.12 -12.81 12.53
N LYS A 110 -19.98 -13.12 13.50
CA LYS A 110 -21.21 -12.35 13.72
C LYS A 110 -20.79 -10.98 14.25
N ARG A 111 -21.29 -9.93 13.61
CA ARG A 111 -21.06 -8.55 14.01
C ARG A 111 -22.22 -8.06 14.87
#